data_AF-F9Q6C6-F1
#
_entry.id   AF-F9Q6C6-F1
#
_cell.length_a   1.000
_cell.length_b   1.000
_cell.length_c   1.000
_cell.angle_alpha   90.00
_cell.angle_beta   90.00
_cell.angle_gamma   90.00
#
_symmetry.space_group_name_H-M   'P 1'
#
loop_
_entity.id
_entity.type
_entity.pdbx_description
1 polymer ?
#
loop_
_entity_poly.entity_id
_entity_poly.type
_entity_poly.pdbx_seq_one_letter_code
_entity_poly.pdbx_strand_id
1 'polypeptide(L)'
;MFEDDGETGYFYALDMRQNAQPIVDCLHVYNVDSTRNHHEARKLEICWDESGYLALLLINGYPHAVFDFAHLIGYNTNKQPMPELMSMWTHEEINNSLAEKWLGVPTL
;
A
#
# COMPACT_ATOMS: atom_id res chain seq x y z
N MET A 1 0.96 -5.86 -6.67
CA MET A 1 1.65 -7.11 -6.25
C MET A 1 2.14 -6.91 -4.83
N PHE A 2 1.99 -7.89 -3.95
CA PHE A 2 2.58 -7.84 -2.62
C PHE A 2 3.77 -8.80 -2.56
N GLU A 3 4.90 -8.31 -2.04
CA GLU A 3 6.13 -9.08 -1.82
C GLU A 3 6.44 -9.11 -0.33
N ASP A 4 6.91 -10.28 0.10
CA ASP A 4 7.26 -10.59 1.48
C ASP A 4 8.50 -11.48 1.46
N ASP A 5 9.60 -10.99 2.02
CA ASP A 5 10.87 -11.72 2.16
C ASP A 5 11.06 -12.33 3.56
N GLY A 6 10.06 -12.20 4.44
CA GLY A 6 10.12 -12.62 5.84
C GLY A 6 10.66 -11.56 6.81
N GLU A 7 11.22 -10.45 6.32
CA GLU A 7 11.74 -9.33 7.12
C GLU A 7 11.03 -8.01 6.80
N THR A 8 10.80 -7.71 5.52
CA THR A 8 10.17 -6.48 5.03
C THR A 8 9.12 -6.80 3.96
N GLY A 9 7.96 -6.16 4.09
CA GLY A 9 6.88 -6.27 3.11
C GLY A 9 6.79 -5.02 2.23
N TYR A 10 6.63 -5.23 0.91
CA TYR A 10 6.40 -4.16 -0.06
C TYR A 10 5.17 -4.41 -0.92
N PHE A 11 4.48 -3.33 -1.26
CA PHE A 11 3.35 -3.34 -2.18
C PHE A 11 3.67 -2.55 -3.44
N TYR A 12 3.59 -3.21 -4.59
CA TYR A 12 3.99 -2.67 -5.89
C TYR A 12 2.78 -2.39 -6.79
N ALA A 13 2.76 -1.20 -7.36
CA ALA A 13 1.89 -0.84 -8.47
C ALA A 13 2.52 -1.32 -9.79
N LEU A 14 1.72 -1.97 -10.64
CA LEU A 14 2.17 -2.53 -11.91
C LEU A 14 1.40 -1.95 -13.10
N ASP A 15 2.13 -1.56 -14.15
CA ASP A 15 1.60 -1.31 -15.48
C ASP A 15 1.96 -2.48 -16.41
N MET A 16 1.01 -3.39 -16.59
CA MET A 16 1.19 -4.60 -17.40
C MET A 16 1.36 -4.34 -18.90
N ARG A 17 1.20 -3.09 -19.36
CA ARG A 17 1.51 -2.71 -20.74
C ARG A 17 3.02 -2.57 -20.96
N GLN A 18 3.80 -2.39 -19.88
CA GLN A 18 5.25 -2.27 -19.90
C GLN A 18 5.92 -3.64 -19.73
N ASN A 19 6.23 -4.31 -20.84
CA ASN A 19 6.71 -5.70 -20.82
C ASN A 19 8.07 -5.92 -20.12
N ALA A 20 8.98 -4.93 -20.17
CA ALA A 20 10.33 -5.09 -19.62
C ALA A 20 10.44 -4.72 -18.14
N GLN A 21 9.69 -3.70 -17.71
CA GLN A 21 9.71 -3.19 -16.33
C GLN A 21 8.27 -2.77 -15.96
N PRO A 22 7.45 -3.70 -15.46
CA PRO A 22 6.05 -3.41 -15.17
C PRO A 22 5.86 -2.61 -13.88
N ILE A 23 6.85 -2.54 -12.98
CA ILE A 23 6.75 -1.81 -11.71
C ILE A 23 6.78 -0.31 -12.00
N VAL A 24 5.72 0.40 -11.59
CA VAL A 24 5.59 1.86 -11.76
C VAL A 24 5.66 2.65 -10.46
N ASP A 25 5.39 2.00 -9.32
CA ASP A 25 5.60 2.57 -7.99
C ASP A 25 5.65 1.47 -6.92
N CYS A 26 6.15 1.80 -5.73
CA CYS A 26 6.23 0.87 -4.60
C CYS A 26 6.00 1.57 -3.26
N LEU A 27 5.42 0.84 -2.31
CA LEU A 27 5.11 1.30 -0.97
C LEU A 27 5.61 0.29 0.05
N HIS A 28 6.34 0.77 1.05
CA HIS A 28 6.69 -0.01 2.23
C HIS A 28 5.43 -0.33 3.06
N VAL A 29 5.27 -1.58 3.48
CA VAL A 29 4.12 -2.05 4.25
C VAL A 29 4.49 -2.29 5.71
N TYR A 30 5.55 -3.05 5.96
CA TYR A 30 6.03 -3.37 7.29
C TYR A 30 7.50 -3.76 7.28
N ASN A 31 8.15 -3.66 8.45
CA ASN A 31 9.44 -4.26 8.73
C ASN A 31 9.38 -4.97 10.10
N VAL A 32 9.84 -6.22 10.19
CA VAL A 32 9.73 -7.07 11.39
C VAL A 32 10.40 -6.44 12.61
N ASP A 33 11.56 -5.79 12.46
CA ASP A 33 12.28 -5.14 13.57
C ASP A 33 11.50 -3.97 14.17
N SER A 34 10.67 -3.31 13.36
CA SER A 34 9.81 -2.21 13.79
C SER A 34 8.50 -2.68 14.46
N THR A 35 8.18 -3.98 14.41
CA THR A 35 6.93 -4.53 14.92
C THR A 35 7.13 -5.33 16.20
N ARG A 36 6.52 -4.86 17.30
CA ARG A 36 6.32 -5.70 18.49
C ARG A 36 5.36 -6.84 18.14
N ASN A 37 5.64 -8.05 18.66
CA ASN A 37 4.83 -9.26 18.47
C ASN A 37 4.74 -9.77 17.02
N HIS A 38 5.84 -9.77 16.26
CA HIS A 38 5.92 -10.40 14.93
C HIS A 38 5.56 -11.91 14.91
N HIS A 39 5.48 -12.55 16.08
CA HIS A 39 5.04 -13.95 16.21
C HIS A 39 3.51 -14.13 16.10
N GLU A 40 2.72 -13.04 16.17
CA GLU A 40 1.27 -13.11 16.03
C GLU A 40 0.86 -13.16 14.55
N ALA A 41 0.01 -14.14 14.21
CA ALA A 41 -0.53 -14.26 12.87
C ALA A 41 -1.37 -13.01 12.51
N ARG A 42 -1.16 -12.47 11.31
CA ARG A 42 -1.95 -11.36 10.78
C ARG A 42 -2.69 -11.76 9.52
N LYS A 43 -3.89 -11.22 9.37
CA LYS A 43 -4.69 -11.40 8.16
C LYS A 43 -4.30 -10.33 7.15
N LEU A 44 -3.86 -10.76 5.97
CA LEU A 44 -3.57 -9.89 4.84
C LEU A 44 -4.68 -10.01 3.78
N GLU A 45 -5.17 -8.87 3.32
CA GLU A 45 -6.19 -8.79 2.27
C GLU A 45 -5.78 -7.75 1.24
N ILE A 46 -5.98 -8.05 -0.05
CA ILE A 46 -5.85 -7.07 -1.13
C ILE A 46 -7.23 -6.87 -1.72
N CYS A 47 -7.73 -5.64 -1.59
CA CYS A 47 -9.07 -5.25 -2.04
C CYS A 47 -8.94 -4.21 -3.15
N TRP A 48 -9.91 -4.21 -4.06
CA TRP A 48 -10.08 -3.16 -5.05
C TRP A 48 -11.42 -2.50 -4.81
N ASP A 49 -11.49 -1.19 -5.07
CA ASP A 49 -12.78 -0.53 -5.15
C ASP A 49 -13.54 -0.96 -6.43
N GLU A 50 -14.83 -0.62 -6.49
CA GLU A 50 -15.67 -1.00 -7.63
C GLU A 50 -15.21 -0.38 -8.95
N SER A 51 -14.56 0.79 -8.90
CA SER A 51 -14.05 1.46 -10.10
C SER A 51 -12.76 0.81 -10.64
N GLY A 52 -12.04 0.06 -9.80
CA GLY A 52 -10.73 -0.51 -10.11
C GLY A 52 -9.59 0.51 -10.09
N TYR A 53 -9.82 1.75 -9.63
CA TYR A 53 -8.79 2.77 -9.52
C TYR A 53 -8.16 2.85 -8.14
N LEU A 54 -8.71 2.17 -7.14
CA LEU A 54 -8.17 2.15 -5.79
C LEU A 54 -7.89 0.70 -5.36
N ALA A 55 -6.63 0.42 -5.04
CA ALA A 55 -6.21 -0.87 -4.48
C ALA A 55 -5.73 -0.68 -3.05
N LEU A 56 -6.28 -1.45 -2.12
CA LEU A 56 -5.92 -1.42 -0.70
C LEU A 56 -5.27 -2.73 -0.29
N LEU A 57 -4.13 -2.62 0.37
CA LEU A 57 -3.56 -3.71 1.16
C LEU A 57 -3.91 -3.50 2.63
N LEU A 58 -4.72 -4.42 3.15
CA LEU A 58 -5.20 -4.40 4.53
C LEU A 58 -4.41 -5.40 5.38
N ILE A 59 -4.02 -4.98 6.58
CA ILE A 59 -3.51 -5.87 7.62
C ILE A 59 -4.47 -5.78 8.81
N ASN A 60 -5.05 -6.91 9.20
CA ASN A 60 -6.06 -6.99 10.25
C ASN A 60 -7.23 -5.99 10.05
N GLY A 61 -7.62 -5.75 8.79
CA GLY A 61 -8.72 -4.86 8.42
C GLY A 61 -8.37 -3.37 8.34
N TYR A 62 -7.14 -2.95 8.67
CA TYR A 62 -6.69 -1.56 8.51
C TYR A 62 -5.82 -1.40 7.26
N PRO A 63 -5.93 -0.30 6.49
CA PRO A 63 -5.08 -0.05 5.33
C PRO A 63 -3.64 0.25 5.73
N HIS A 64 -2.69 -0.50 5.18
CA HIS A 64 -1.26 -0.28 5.38
C HIS A 64 -0.56 0.25 4.13
N ALA A 65 -1.08 -0.08 2.95
CA ALA A 65 -0.67 0.52 1.69
C ALA A 65 -1.88 0.66 0.76
N VAL A 66 -1.99 1.80 0.07
CA VAL A 66 -3.08 2.06 -0.87
C VAL A 66 -2.53 2.73 -2.12
N PHE A 67 -2.95 2.28 -3.30
CA PHE A 67 -2.68 2.96 -4.56
C PHE A 67 -3.97 3.56 -5.11
N ASP A 68 -3.95 4.88 -5.33
CA ASP A 68 -4.95 5.62 -6.11
C ASP A 68 -4.39 5.86 -7.51
N PHE A 69 -4.80 5.01 -8.46
CA PHE A 69 -4.37 5.07 -9.85
C PHE A 69 -4.99 6.23 -10.62
N ALA A 70 -6.10 6.81 -10.15
CA ALA A 70 -6.72 7.98 -10.78
C ALA A 70 -5.91 9.25 -10.50
N HIS A 71 -5.38 9.39 -9.30
CA HIS A 71 -4.61 10.56 -8.88
C HIS A 71 -3.09 10.33 -8.86
N LEU A 72 -2.64 9.09 -9.09
CA LEU A 72 -1.24 8.66 -9.00
C LEU A 72 -0.65 8.92 -7.60
N ILE A 73 -1.40 8.54 -6.57
CA ILE A 73 -0.98 8.70 -5.17
C ILE A 73 -0.80 7.32 -4.54
N GLY A 74 0.38 7.10 -3.96
CA GLY A 74 0.66 5.99 -3.07
C GLY A 74 0.51 6.44 -1.61
N TYR A 75 -0.29 5.71 -0.83
CA TYR A 75 -0.44 5.98 0.60
C TYR A 75 0.15 4.85 1.41
N ASN A 76 1.01 5.15 2.36
CA ASN A 76 1.42 4.19 3.40
C ASN A 76 1.66 4.89 4.74
N THR A 77 2.18 4.18 5.72
CA THR A 77 2.32 4.71 7.09
C THR A 77 3.52 5.63 7.29
N ASN A 78 4.43 5.76 6.32
CA ASN A 78 5.70 6.48 6.50
C ASN A 78 6.23 7.22 5.25
N LYS A 79 5.48 7.22 4.15
CA LYS A 79 5.84 7.80 2.85
C LYS A 79 7.14 7.23 2.26
N GLN A 80 7.41 5.95 2.49
CA GLN A 80 8.62 5.28 2.00
C GLN A 80 8.31 4.16 0.99
N PRO A 81 9.23 3.89 0.05
CA PRO A 81 10.41 4.71 -0.28
C PRO A 81 10.00 6.03 -0.95
N MET A 82 10.89 7.02 -1.09
CA MET A 82 10.55 8.19 -1.90
C MET A 82 10.26 7.77 -3.35
N PRO A 83 9.24 8.33 -4.02
CA PRO A 83 9.00 8.09 -5.44
C PRO A 83 10.25 8.42 -6.27
N GLU A 84 10.42 7.73 -7.40
CA GLU A 84 11.52 8.06 -8.32
C GLU A 84 11.42 9.52 -8.80
N LEU A 85 12.56 10.18 -9.00
CA LEU A 85 12.63 11.63 -9.28
C LEU A 85 11.81 12.06 -10.51
N MET A 86 11.70 11.19 -11.51
CA MET A 86 10.98 11.45 -12.77
C MET A 86 9.58 10.81 -12.80
N SER A 87 9.15 10.21 -11.69
CA SER A 87 7.83 9.59 -11.56
C SER A 87 6.74 10.67 -11.41
N MET A 88 5.55 10.37 -11.89
CA MET A 88 4.35 11.16 -11.61
C MET A 88 3.71 10.79 -10.27
N TRP A 89 4.15 9.69 -9.65
CA TRP A 89 3.61 9.23 -8.38
C TRP A 89 4.04 10.14 -7.22
N THR A 90 3.11 10.44 -6.34
CA THR A 90 3.38 11.11 -5.06
C THR A 90 3.05 10.18 -3.90
N HIS A 91 3.74 10.34 -2.77
CA HIS A 91 3.44 9.58 -1.56
C HIS A 91 2.86 10.43 -0.44
N GLU A 92 1.77 9.93 0.14
CA GLU A 92 1.08 10.52 1.27
C GLU A 92 0.98 9.54 2.44
N GLU A 93 0.73 10.08 3.64
CA GLU A 93 0.62 9.25 4.84
C GLU A 93 -0.84 8.89 5.08
N ILE A 94 -1.08 7.61 5.37
CA ILE A 94 -2.40 7.14 5.77
C ILE A 94 -2.78 7.79 7.10
N ASN A 95 -4.02 8.27 7.18
CA ASN A 95 -4.64 8.72 8.41
C ASN A 95 -6.04 8.14 8.53
N ASN A 96 -6.62 8.21 9.73
CA ASN A 96 -7.93 7.63 9.99
C ASN A 96 -9.05 8.22 9.12
N SER A 97 -8.98 9.50 8.76
CA SER A 97 -9.99 10.09 7.85
C SER A 97 -9.96 9.46 6.46
N LEU A 98 -8.78 9.15 5.93
CA LEU A 98 -8.64 8.43 4.66
C LEU A 98 -9.08 6.97 4.80
N ALA A 99 -8.66 6.30 5.88
CA ALA A 99 -9.03 4.91 6.13
C ALA A 99 -10.56 4.73 6.23
N GLU A 100 -11.24 5.61 6.97
CA GLU A 100 -12.70 5.64 7.08
C GLU A 100 -13.38 5.90 5.74
N LYS A 101 -12.84 6.82 4.94
CA LYS A 101 -13.34 7.13 3.61
C LYS A 101 -13.29 5.89 2.70
N TRP A 102 -12.21 5.12 2.75
CA TRP A 102 -12.06 3.94 1.89
C TRP A 102 -12.84 2.73 2.39
N LEU A 103 -12.88 2.49 3.71
CA LEU A 103 -13.53 1.33 4.29
C LEU A 103 -15.05 1.52 4.48
N GLY A 104 -15.54 2.77 4.44
CA GLY A 104 -16.95 3.11 4.67
C GLY A 104 -17.42 2.86 6.11
N VAL A 105 -16.49 2.64 7.04
CA VAL A 105 -16.74 2.40 8.46
C VAL A 105 -15.74 3.18 9.33
N PRO A 106 -16.13 3.60 10.55
CA PRO A 106 -15.19 4.22 11.49
C PRO A 106 -13.99 3.32 11.79
N THR A 107 -12.79 3.91 11.86
CA THR A 107 -11.56 3.20 12.25
C THR A 107 -11.11 3.67 13.65
N LEU A 108 -10.73 2.72 14.50
CA LEU A 108 -10.39 2.94 15.92
C LEU A 108 -9.08 3.72 16.13
#